data_AF-A0AAW1DT48-F1
#
_entry.id   AF-A0AAW1DT48-F1
#
_cell.length_a   1.000
_cell.length_b   1.000
_cell.length_c   1.000
_cell.angle_alpha   90.00
_cell.angle_beta   90.00
_cell.angle_gamma   90.00
#
_symmetry.space_group_name_H-M   'P 1'
#
loop_
_entity.id
_entity.type
_entity.pdbx_description
1 polymer ?
#
loop_
_entity_poly.entity_id
_entity_poly.type
_entity_poly.pdbx_seq_one_letter_code
_entity_poly.pdbx_strand_id
1 'polypeptide(L)'
;MNVFCRTFNRLGNKYVILKFLKRSFPLYTKTWASKLNYSIVALCVAKKIELQSPKNLTHEYLIQQASSVAVNAATQLLTQTVVAIIDTGEEYSKALSDLMSLLEDSRNVFGNDHVQQELSDLLIAARSKVNDFKTQLIQLDSLLTYVEKMVVSTAETSFLAGAEFLSTSLSERLINAKSQVDDVKRKIKILEDECLVLQKNVIIDTKD
;
A
#
# COMPACT_ATOMS: atom_id res chain seq x y z
N MET A 1 -4.29 -18.68 -29.52
CA MET A 1 -5.02 -17.48 -29.04
C MET A 1 -4.06 -16.30 -29.02
N ASN A 2 -4.09 -15.49 -30.08
CA ASN A 2 -2.94 -14.73 -30.58
C ASN A 2 -3.32 -13.25 -30.86
N VAL A 3 -4.03 -12.62 -29.91
CA VAL A 3 -4.59 -11.27 -30.13
C VAL A 3 -4.21 -10.25 -29.07
N PHE A 4 -3.73 -10.65 -27.88
CA PHE A 4 -3.31 -9.66 -26.86
C PHE A 4 -1.82 -9.26 -26.93
N CYS A 5 -1.01 -9.95 -27.75
CA CYS A 5 0.43 -9.70 -27.87
C CYS A 5 0.85 -8.89 -29.10
N ARG A 6 -0.10 -8.50 -29.98
CA ARG A 6 0.23 -7.76 -31.22
C ARG A 6 0.16 -6.23 -31.12
N THR A 7 -0.30 -5.67 -30.00
CA THR A 7 -0.41 -4.20 -29.83
C THR A 7 0.73 -3.55 -29.06
N PHE A 8 1.64 -4.30 -28.44
CA PHE A 8 2.72 -3.71 -27.64
C PHE A 8 4.06 -3.57 -28.37
N ASN A 9 4.24 -4.24 -29.52
CA ASN A 9 5.53 -4.34 -30.19
C ASN A 9 5.76 -3.31 -31.32
N ARG A 10 5.01 -2.19 -31.32
CA ARG A 10 5.14 -1.14 -32.34
C ARG A 10 5.29 0.28 -31.80
N LEU A 11 5.84 0.44 -30.60
CA LEU A 11 6.28 1.74 -30.11
C LEU A 11 7.65 1.59 -29.45
N GLY A 12 8.68 1.55 -30.31
CA GLY A 12 10.08 1.68 -29.93
C GLY A 12 10.40 3.09 -29.44
N ASN A 13 9.84 3.49 -28.30
CA ASN A 13 10.21 4.76 -27.69
C ASN A 13 10.15 4.71 -26.16
N LYS A 14 11.32 4.46 -25.56
CA LYS A 14 11.55 4.44 -24.10
C LYS A 14 11.02 5.71 -23.38
N TYR A 15 10.83 6.80 -24.11
CA TYR A 15 10.29 8.06 -23.61
C TYR A 15 8.79 8.02 -23.22
N VAL A 16 7.98 7.12 -23.81
CA VAL A 16 6.53 7.06 -23.53
C VAL A 16 6.25 6.35 -22.21
N ILE A 17 7.00 5.29 -21.91
CA ILE A 17 6.91 4.55 -20.64
C ILE A 17 7.34 5.45 -19.47
N LEU A 18 8.40 6.25 -19.66
CA LEU A 18 8.84 7.24 -18.67
C LEU A 18 7.78 8.33 -18.42
N LYS A 19 7.02 8.73 -19.46
CA LYS A 19 5.90 9.67 -19.32
C LYS A 19 4.69 9.06 -18.62
N PHE A 20 4.42 7.76 -18.80
CA PHE A 20 3.30 7.08 -18.14
C PHE A 20 3.56 6.91 -16.64
N LEU A 21 4.79 6.55 -16.27
CA LEU A 21 5.22 6.50 -14.86
C LEU A 21 5.20 7.88 -14.17
N LYS A 22 5.60 8.95 -14.88
CA LYS A 22 5.52 10.33 -14.36
C LYS A 22 4.10 10.87 -14.21
N ARG A 23 3.12 10.33 -14.93
CA ARG A 23 1.73 10.82 -14.94
C ARG A 23 0.86 10.19 -13.86
N SER A 24 1.22 9.00 -13.38
CA SER A 24 0.48 8.32 -12.29
C SER A 24 0.96 8.69 -10.88
N PHE A 25 2.19 9.23 -10.72
CA PHE A 25 2.74 9.64 -9.42
C PHE A 25 3.65 10.87 -9.58
N PRO A 26 3.10 12.10 -9.49
CA PRO A 26 3.89 13.32 -9.71
C PRO A 26 4.69 13.79 -8.48
N LEU A 27 4.65 13.08 -7.34
CA LEU A 27 5.23 13.59 -6.09
C LEU A 27 6.11 12.59 -5.33
N TYR A 28 6.94 11.78 -5.99
CA TYR A 28 7.87 10.94 -5.23
C TYR A 28 9.08 10.48 -6.04
N THR A 29 10.03 11.40 -6.23
CA THR A 29 11.38 11.05 -6.70
C THR A 29 12.38 11.74 -5.78
N LYS A 30 12.88 11.04 -4.75
CA LYS A 30 14.26 11.24 -4.25
C LYS A 30 14.77 10.29 -3.16
N THR A 31 13.97 9.39 -2.56
CA THR A 31 14.43 8.68 -1.34
C THR A 31 14.27 7.16 -1.34
N TRP A 32 14.15 6.50 -2.49
CA TRP A 32 13.94 5.03 -2.55
C TRP A 32 15.20 4.19 -2.79
N ALA A 33 16.36 4.81 -2.95
CA ALA A 33 17.60 4.07 -3.20
C ALA A 33 18.33 3.59 -1.92
N SER A 34 18.04 4.17 -0.74
CA SER A 34 18.88 3.97 0.45
C SER A 34 18.30 3.07 1.55
N LYS A 35 17.12 2.47 1.35
CA LYS A 35 16.48 1.59 2.37
C LYS A 35 15.97 0.23 1.87
N LEU A 36 16.31 -0.18 0.65
CA LEU A 36 15.99 -1.52 0.15
C LEU A 36 17.18 -2.46 0.36
N ASN A 37 17.29 -3.00 1.58
CA ASN A 37 18.09 -4.20 1.85
C ASN A 37 17.19 -5.39 2.22
N TYR A 38 16.11 -5.57 1.45
CA TYR A 38 15.41 -6.84 1.33
C TYR A 38 15.11 -7.11 -0.14
N SER A 39 15.58 -8.28 -0.57
CA SER A 39 15.70 -8.78 -1.93
C SER A 39 14.36 -8.85 -2.67
N ILE A 40 13.95 -7.76 -3.31
CA ILE A 40 12.96 -7.84 -4.40
C ILE A 40 13.75 -7.90 -5.70
N VAL A 41 14.20 -9.11 -6.01
CA VAL A 41 14.72 -9.45 -7.33
C VAL A 41 13.61 -9.15 -8.32
N ALA A 42 13.79 -8.12 -9.15
CA ALA A 42 13.02 -7.93 -10.36
C ALA A 42 13.37 -9.08 -11.31
N LEU A 43 12.72 -10.23 -11.10
CA LEU A 43 12.93 -11.43 -11.91
C LEU A 43 12.07 -11.34 -13.18
N CYS A 44 12.37 -10.37 -14.05
CA CYS A 44 12.06 -10.56 -15.48
C CYS A 44 13.12 -11.51 -16.05
N VAL A 45 13.09 -12.78 -15.61
CA VAL A 45 13.73 -13.84 -16.37
C VAL A 45 12.93 -13.93 -17.66
N ALA A 46 13.54 -13.44 -18.75
CA ALA A 46 13.18 -13.85 -20.09
C ALA A 46 13.41 -15.36 -20.16
N LYS A 47 12.44 -16.14 -19.67
CA LYS A 47 12.45 -17.59 -19.82
C LYS A 47 12.42 -17.80 -21.33
N LYS A 48 13.53 -18.32 -21.85
CA LYS A 48 13.58 -18.91 -23.19
C LYS A 48 12.30 -19.72 -23.34
N ILE A 49 11.50 -19.43 -24.37
CA ILE A 49 10.30 -20.20 -24.67
C ILE A 49 10.80 -21.56 -25.15
N GLU A 50 11.09 -22.45 -24.19
CA GLU A 50 11.20 -23.86 -24.46
C GLU A 50 9.78 -24.32 -24.77
N LEU A 51 9.49 -24.43 -26.07
CA LEU A 51 8.28 -25.08 -26.55
C LEU A 51 8.23 -26.45 -25.90
N GLN A 52 7.34 -26.58 -24.91
CA GLN A 52 7.16 -27.84 -24.20
C GLN A 52 6.74 -28.92 -25.18
N SER A 53 7.18 -30.15 -24.92
CA SER A 53 6.86 -31.29 -25.77
C SER A 53 5.34 -31.34 -26.04
N PRO A 54 4.89 -31.67 -27.26
CA PRO A 54 3.47 -31.63 -27.64
C PRO A 54 2.57 -32.53 -26.80
N LYS A 55 3.16 -33.45 -26.01
CA LYS A 55 2.46 -34.31 -25.04
C LYS A 55 2.02 -33.57 -23.76
N ASN A 56 2.56 -32.38 -23.48
CA ASN A 56 2.28 -31.60 -22.26
C ASN A 56 1.21 -30.51 -22.47
N LEU A 57 0.64 -30.39 -23.66
CA LEU A 57 -0.42 -29.41 -23.99
C LEU A 57 -1.82 -29.94 -23.65
N THR A 58 -1.96 -30.64 -22.53
CA THR A 58 -3.30 -31.05 -22.06
C THR A 58 -4.05 -29.83 -21.54
N HIS A 59 -5.37 -29.85 -21.61
CA HIS A 59 -6.21 -28.77 -21.07
C HIS A 59 -5.96 -28.55 -19.57
N GLU A 60 -5.74 -29.64 -18.83
CA GLU A 60 -5.38 -29.61 -17.40
C GLU A 60 -4.08 -28.83 -17.15
N TYR A 61 -3.01 -29.10 -17.91
CA TYR A 61 -1.76 -28.37 -17.77
C TYR A 61 -1.93 -26.87 -18.08
N LEU A 62 -2.67 -26.53 -19.14
CA LEU A 62 -2.95 -25.13 -19.48
C LEU A 62 -3.75 -24.41 -18.39
N ILE A 63 -4.71 -25.09 -17.77
CA ILE A 63 -5.50 -24.57 -16.65
C ILE A 63 -4.60 -24.35 -15.41
N GLN A 64 -3.71 -25.29 -15.08
CA GLN A 64 -2.74 -25.12 -14.00
C GLN A 64 -1.81 -23.93 -14.25
N GLN A 65 -1.32 -23.75 -15.48
CA GLN A 65 -0.50 -22.59 -15.83
C GLN A 65 -1.27 -21.28 -15.72
N ALA A 66 -2.52 -21.23 -16.18
CA ALA A 66 -3.37 -20.05 -16.03
C ALA A 66 -3.63 -19.72 -14.55
N SER A 67 -3.90 -20.73 -13.72
CA SER A 67 -4.02 -20.59 -12.26
C SER A 67 -2.73 -20.04 -11.64
N SER A 68 -1.56 -20.52 -12.06
CA SER A 68 -0.28 -19.99 -11.58
C SER A 68 -0.09 -18.50 -11.88
N VAL A 69 -0.47 -18.06 -13.09
CA VAL A 69 -0.44 -16.65 -13.44
C VAL A 69 -1.41 -15.83 -12.57
N ALA A 70 -2.61 -16.35 -12.33
CA ALA A 70 -3.61 -15.69 -11.48
C ALA A 70 -3.10 -15.55 -10.03
N VAL A 71 -2.50 -16.59 -9.45
CA VAL A 71 -1.91 -16.57 -8.09
C VAL A 71 -0.80 -15.54 -7.99
N ASN A 72 0.06 -15.45 -9.00
CA ASN A 72 1.14 -14.47 -9.02
C ASN A 72 0.60 -13.03 -9.08
N ALA A 73 -0.40 -12.77 -9.93
CA ALA A 73 -1.04 -11.47 -10.01
C ALA A 73 -1.76 -11.10 -8.70
N ALA A 74 -2.48 -12.04 -8.10
CA ALA A 74 -3.16 -11.86 -6.82
C ALA A 74 -2.17 -11.57 -5.69
N THR A 75 -1.06 -12.32 -5.63
CA THR A 75 0.03 -12.08 -4.69
C THR A 75 0.58 -10.66 -4.85
N GLN A 76 0.89 -10.25 -6.09
CA GLN A 76 1.46 -8.94 -6.35
C GLN A 76 0.51 -7.81 -5.90
N LEU A 77 -0.78 -7.90 -6.22
CA LEU A 77 -1.75 -6.90 -5.82
C LEU A 77 -1.91 -6.85 -4.29
N LEU A 78 -1.93 -8.00 -3.62
CA LEU A 78 -1.94 -8.09 -2.16
C LEU A 78 -0.72 -7.41 -1.55
N THR A 79 0.48 -7.76 -2.01
CA THR A 79 1.72 -7.19 -1.51
C THR A 79 1.76 -5.66 -1.71
N GLN A 80 1.41 -5.17 -2.89
CA GLN A 80 1.43 -3.72 -3.16
C GLN A 80 0.41 -2.97 -2.32
N THR A 81 -0.79 -3.54 -2.12
CA THR A 81 -1.81 -2.94 -1.24
C THR A 81 -1.34 -2.88 0.21
N VAL A 82 -0.74 -3.97 0.72
CA VAL A 82 -0.21 -4.03 2.10
C VAL A 82 0.93 -3.04 2.30
N VAL A 83 1.88 -2.97 1.37
CA VAL A 83 2.98 -1.99 1.42
C VAL A 83 2.44 -0.57 1.43
N ALA A 84 1.47 -0.25 0.56
CA ALA A 84 0.85 1.07 0.55
C ALA A 84 0.16 1.41 1.88
N ILE A 85 -0.48 0.43 2.54
CA ILE A 85 -1.08 0.62 3.87
C ILE A 85 -0.02 0.88 4.93
N ILE A 86 1.08 0.12 4.93
CA ILE A 86 2.19 0.31 5.88
C ILE A 86 2.79 1.70 5.69
N ASP A 87 3.17 2.07 4.47
CA ASP A 87 3.78 3.37 4.16
C ASP A 87 2.86 4.54 4.52
N THR A 88 1.58 4.45 4.14
CA THR A 88 0.58 5.48 4.49
C THR A 88 0.35 5.54 6.00
N GLY A 89 0.36 4.39 6.68
CA GLY A 89 0.23 4.30 8.13
C GLY A 89 1.40 4.94 8.87
N GLU A 90 2.63 4.78 8.36
CA GLU A 90 3.82 5.44 8.91
C GLU A 90 3.76 6.96 8.74
N GLU A 91 3.41 7.45 7.55
CA GLU A 91 3.23 8.89 7.30
C GLU A 91 2.07 9.47 8.11
N TYR A 92 0.99 8.71 8.29
CA TYR A 92 -0.12 9.11 9.16
C TYR A 92 0.32 9.22 10.63
N SER A 93 1.06 8.24 11.12
CA SER A 93 1.61 8.24 12.50
C SER A 93 2.51 9.46 12.71
N LYS A 94 3.36 9.77 11.73
CA LYS A 94 4.21 10.96 11.77
C LYS A 94 3.40 12.25 11.79
N ALA A 95 2.38 12.37 10.94
CA ALA A 95 1.51 13.54 10.93
C ALA A 95 0.75 13.72 12.26
N LEU A 96 0.35 12.62 12.91
CA LEU A 96 -0.24 12.65 14.26
C LEU A 96 0.77 13.15 15.29
N SER A 97 2.00 12.63 15.29
CA SER A 97 3.06 13.11 16.18
C SER A 97 3.38 14.59 15.96
N ASP A 98 3.50 15.04 14.71
CA ASP A 98 3.70 16.46 14.38
C ASP A 98 2.56 17.32 14.95
N LEU A 99 1.31 16.87 14.82
CA LEU A 99 0.14 17.56 15.37
C LEU A 99 0.16 17.58 16.91
N MET A 100 0.55 16.49 17.57
CA MET A 100 0.67 16.42 19.02
C MET A 100 1.72 17.41 19.54
N SER A 101 2.89 17.49 18.91
CA SER A 101 3.92 18.46 19.28
C SER A 101 3.44 19.91 19.11
N LEU A 102 2.75 20.23 18.01
CA LEU A 102 2.17 21.57 17.81
C LEU A 102 1.09 21.90 18.86
N LEU A 103 0.30 20.92 19.27
CA LEU A 103 -0.69 21.10 20.34
C LEU A 103 -0.01 21.39 21.68
N GLU A 104 1.09 20.72 22.00
CA GLU A 104 1.88 21.00 23.20
C GLU A 104 2.52 22.39 23.16
N ASP A 105 3.12 22.76 22.03
CA ASP A 105 3.71 24.10 21.84
C ASP A 105 2.66 25.20 22.01
N SER A 106 1.42 24.97 21.54
CA SER A 106 0.32 25.93 21.68
C SER A 106 -0.11 26.20 23.11
N ARG A 107 0.19 25.28 24.04
CA ARG A 107 -0.06 25.49 25.47
C ARG A 107 1.04 26.33 26.13
N ASN A 108 2.22 26.42 25.53
CA ASN A 108 3.38 27.07 26.15
C ASN A 108 3.58 28.52 25.65
N VAL A 109 2.95 28.90 24.54
CA VAL A 109 3.04 30.25 23.97
C VAL A 109 1.90 31.12 24.49
N PHE A 110 2.13 31.80 25.61
CA PHE A 110 1.24 32.86 26.13
C PHE A 110 1.90 34.24 25.97
N GLY A 111 1.15 35.21 25.43
CA GLY A 111 1.54 36.63 25.44
C GLY A 111 2.31 37.16 24.22
N ASN A 112 2.37 36.41 23.11
CA ASN A 112 2.91 36.91 21.83
C ASN A 112 1.95 36.63 20.68
N ASP A 113 1.15 37.64 20.32
CA ASP A 113 0.07 37.55 19.33
C ASP A 113 0.54 37.09 17.94
N HIS A 114 1.74 37.49 17.51
CA HIS A 114 2.27 37.09 16.20
C HIS A 114 2.62 35.60 16.16
N VAL A 115 3.28 35.09 17.21
CA VAL A 115 3.64 33.67 17.32
C VAL A 115 2.39 32.81 17.47
N GLN A 116 1.39 33.30 18.19
CA GLN A 116 0.11 32.62 18.36
C GLN A 116 -0.66 32.49 17.04
N GLN A 117 -0.65 33.52 16.19
CA GLN A 117 -1.29 33.47 14.87
C GLN A 117 -0.60 32.45 13.94
N GLU A 118 0.74 32.49 13.84
CA GLU A 118 1.51 31.56 13.01
C GLU A 118 1.31 30.10 13.45
N LEU A 119 1.29 29.86 14.77
CA LEU A 119 1.06 28.53 15.32
C LEU A 119 -0.35 28.01 15.03
N SER A 120 -1.36 28.88 15.05
CA SER A 120 -2.73 28.54 14.69
C SER A 120 -2.83 28.07 13.22
N ASP A 121 -2.16 28.77 12.31
CA ASP A 121 -2.12 28.41 10.89
C ASP A 121 -1.40 27.07 10.67
N LEU A 122 -0.26 26.85 11.33
CA LEU A 122 0.47 25.57 11.28
C LEU A 122 -0.39 24.41 11.80
N LEU A 123 -1.17 24.65 12.84
CA LEU A 123 -2.03 23.65 13.46
C LEU A 123 -3.24 23.31 12.59
N ILE A 124 -3.80 24.28 11.85
CA ILE A 124 -4.80 24.02 10.81
C ILE A 124 -4.19 23.16 9.69
N ALA A 125 -3.00 23.51 9.22
CA ALA A 125 -2.31 22.74 8.17
C ALA A 125 -1.99 21.29 8.62
N ALA A 126 -1.52 21.11 9.85
CA ALA A 126 -1.25 19.80 10.43
C ALA A 126 -2.52 18.95 10.54
N ARG A 127 -3.65 19.53 10.99
CA ARG A 127 -4.95 18.84 11.02
C ARG A 127 -5.42 18.42 9.64
N SER A 128 -5.24 19.28 8.62
CA SER A 128 -5.56 18.93 7.23
C SER A 128 -4.74 17.72 6.78
N LYS A 129 -3.42 17.73 7.02
CA LYS A 129 -2.50 16.64 6.66
C LYS A 129 -2.87 15.32 7.34
N VAL A 130 -3.21 15.35 8.63
CA VAL A 130 -3.72 14.19 9.39
C VAL A 130 -4.99 13.65 8.74
N ASN A 131 -5.94 14.52 8.40
CA ASN A 131 -7.19 14.11 7.77
C ASN A 131 -6.99 13.51 6.36
N ASP A 132 -6.06 14.03 5.58
CA ASP A 132 -5.73 13.53 4.25
C ASP A 132 -5.19 12.10 4.33
N PHE A 133 -4.23 11.85 5.22
CA PHE A 133 -3.68 10.50 5.42
C PHE A 133 -4.70 9.53 6.01
N LYS A 134 -5.54 9.98 6.94
CA LYS A 134 -6.66 9.18 7.46
C LYS A 134 -7.60 8.73 6.35
N THR A 135 -7.95 9.65 5.45
CA THR A 135 -8.81 9.36 4.30
C THR A 135 -8.17 8.37 3.34
N GLN A 136 -6.88 8.54 3.03
CA GLN A 136 -6.12 7.60 2.19
C GLN A 136 -6.08 6.20 2.80
N LEU A 137 -5.85 6.10 4.12
CA LEU A 137 -5.81 4.82 4.82
C LEU A 137 -7.16 4.10 4.78
N ILE A 138 -8.28 4.82 4.92
CA ILE A 138 -9.64 4.27 4.80
C ILE A 138 -9.89 3.71 3.38
N GLN A 139 -9.43 4.43 2.36
CA GLN A 139 -9.55 3.97 0.96
C GLN A 139 -8.73 2.71 0.71
N LEU A 140 -7.49 2.67 1.20
CA LEU A 140 -6.63 1.49 1.09
C LEU A 140 -7.18 0.28 1.86
N ASP A 141 -7.77 0.50 3.03
CA ASP A 141 -8.40 -0.57 3.79
C ASP A 141 -9.63 -1.17 3.07
N SER A 142 -10.42 -0.28 2.45
CA SER A 142 -11.52 -0.69 1.59
C SER A 142 -11.00 -1.53 0.42
N LEU A 143 -9.92 -1.09 -0.24
CA LEU A 143 -9.27 -1.84 -1.32
C LEU A 143 -8.79 -3.22 -0.83
N LEU A 144 -8.11 -3.28 0.33
CA LEU A 144 -7.62 -4.53 0.89
C LEU A 144 -8.74 -5.56 1.10
N THR A 145 -9.92 -5.11 1.54
CA THR A 145 -11.11 -5.97 1.69
C THR A 145 -11.52 -6.64 0.37
N TYR A 146 -11.41 -5.94 -0.76
CA TYR A 146 -11.68 -6.52 -2.08
C TYR A 146 -10.53 -7.41 -2.57
N VAL A 147 -9.29 -7.01 -2.30
CA VAL A 147 -8.11 -7.82 -2.62
C VAL A 147 -8.14 -9.15 -1.86
N GLU A 148 -8.56 -9.16 -0.59
CA GLU A 148 -8.77 -10.39 0.18
C GLU A 148 -9.76 -11.33 -0.50
N LYS A 149 -10.93 -10.83 -0.92
CA LYS A 149 -11.95 -11.64 -1.63
C LYS A 149 -11.39 -12.24 -2.92
N MET A 150 -10.64 -11.44 -3.69
CA MET A 150 -9.99 -11.90 -4.92
C MET A 150 -8.94 -12.97 -4.62
N VAL A 151 -8.13 -12.79 -3.59
CA VAL A 151 -7.09 -13.74 -3.17
C VAL A 151 -7.69 -15.08 -2.74
N VAL A 152 -8.75 -15.05 -1.92
CA VAL A 152 -9.49 -16.26 -1.50
C VAL A 152 -10.04 -17.00 -2.70
N SER A 153 -10.76 -16.31 -3.60
CA SER A 153 -11.32 -16.91 -4.81
C SER A 153 -10.22 -17.49 -5.73
N THR A 154 -9.07 -16.82 -5.82
CA THR A 154 -7.92 -17.30 -6.60
C THR A 154 -7.29 -18.54 -5.97
N ALA A 155 -7.20 -18.61 -4.64
CA ALA A 155 -6.71 -19.78 -3.92
C ALA A 155 -7.65 -20.99 -4.12
N GLU A 156 -8.95 -20.80 -4.01
CA GLU A 156 -9.96 -21.84 -4.26
C GLU A 156 -9.91 -22.34 -5.71
N THR A 157 -9.84 -21.41 -6.67
CA THR A 157 -9.71 -21.74 -8.10
C THR A 157 -8.44 -22.55 -8.36
N SER A 158 -7.34 -22.21 -7.70
CA SER A 158 -6.06 -22.90 -7.86
C SER A 158 -6.08 -24.31 -7.26
N PHE A 159 -6.80 -24.49 -6.16
CA PHE A 159 -7.05 -25.82 -5.60
C PHE A 159 -7.85 -26.69 -6.60
N LEU A 160 -8.95 -26.17 -7.15
CA LEU A 160 -9.76 -26.86 -8.15
C LEU A 160 -9.01 -27.14 -9.47
N ALA A 161 -8.03 -26.31 -9.81
CA ALA A 161 -7.15 -26.51 -10.96
C ALA A 161 -6.09 -27.61 -10.75
N GLY A 162 -6.02 -28.24 -9.57
CA GLY A 162 -5.00 -29.22 -9.22
C GLY A 162 -3.65 -28.59 -8.82
N ALA A 163 -3.64 -27.28 -8.51
CA ALA A 163 -2.47 -26.54 -8.06
C ALA A 163 -2.54 -26.25 -6.54
N GLU A 164 -2.72 -27.30 -5.73
CA GLU A 164 -2.94 -27.23 -4.29
C GLU A 164 -1.85 -26.44 -3.55
N PHE A 165 -0.58 -26.67 -3.91
CA PHE A 165 0.56 -25.95 -3.33
C PHE A 165 0.43 -24.42 -3.51
N LEU A 166 -0.04 -23.97 -4.67
CA LEU A 166 -0.24 -22.53 -4.92
C LEU A 166 -1.39 -21.98 -4.08
N SER A 167 -2.45 -22.77 -3.89
CA SER A 167 -3.57 -22.42 -3.03
C SER A 167 -3.14 -22.23 -1.57
N THR A 168 -2.42 -23.20 -1.01
CA THR A 168 -1.89 -23.13 0.37
C THR A 168 -0.95 -21.94 0.53
N SER A 169 0.02 -21.78 -0.38
CA SER A 169 0.99 -20.69 -0.30
C SER A 169 0.33 -19.31 -0.39
N LEU A 170 -0.69 -19.15 -1.27
CA LEU A 170 -1.42 -17.89 -1.39
C LEU A 170 -2.25 -17.59 -0.12
N SER A 171 -2.85 -18.61 0.50
CA SER A 171 -3.62 -18.48 1.74
C SER A 171 -2.73 -18.07 2.92
N GLU A 172 -1.54 -18.67 3.05
CA GLU A 172 -0.54 -18.26 4.06
C GLU A 172 -0.10 -16.82 3.89
N ARG A 173 0.14 -16.39 2.63
CA ARG A 173 0.48 -14.99 2.33
C ARG A 173 -0.63 -14.03 2.74
N LEU A 174 -1.89 -14.41 2.55
CA LEU A 174 -3.03 -13.61 3.00
C LEU A 174 -3.06 -13.47 4.52
N ILE A 175 -2.88 -14.57 5.27
CA ILE A 175 -2.86 -14.54 6.74
C ILE A 175 -1.74 -13.62 7.24
N ASN A 176 -0.54 -13.77 6.68
CA ASN A 176 0.61 -12.94 7.05
C ASN A 176 0.40 -11.46 6.69
N ALA A 177 -0.23 -11.18 5.55
CA ALA A 177 -0.58 -9.81 5.13
C ALA A 177 -1.57 -9.16 6.11
N LYS A 178 -2.62 -9.89 6.51
CA LYS A 178 -3.62 -9.39 7.46
C LYS A 178 -3.00 -9.08 8.82
N SER A 179 -2.17 -9.99 9.34
CA SER A 179 -1.46 -9.76 10.60
C SER A 179 -0.63 -8.48 10.58
N GLN A 180 0.10 -8.20 9.49
CA GLN A 180 0.90 -6.98 9.37
C GLN A 180 0.03 -5.71 9.34
N VAL A 181 -1.09 -5.74 8.62
CA VAL A 181 -2.01 -4.60 8.55
C VAL A 181 -2.67 -4.36 9.91
N ASP A 182 -3.05 -5.42 10.62
CA ASP A 182 -3.64 -5.31 11.96
C ASP A 182 -2.65 -4.72 12.96
N ASP A 183 -1.35 -5.04 12.86
CA ASP A 183 -0.30 -4.43 13.67
C ASP A 183 -0.18 -2.92 13.44
N VAL A 184 -0.19 -2.49 12.17
CA VAL A 184 -0.16 -1.06 11.81
C VAL A 184 -1.39 -0.35 12.35
N LYS A 185 -2.59 -0.90 12.14
CA LYS A 185 -3.85 -0.33 12.63
C LYS A 185 -3.87 -0.19 14.15
N ARG A 186 -3.36 -1.19 14.88
CA ARG A 186 -3.25 -1.13 16.35
C ARG A 186 -2.37 0.02 16.80
N LYS A 187 -1.19 0.19 16.19
CA LYS A 187 -0.27 1.28 16.52
C LYS A 187 -0.89 2.65 16.25
N ILE A 188 -1.52 2.81 15.10
CA ILE A 188 -2.21 4.06 14.73
C ILE A 188 -3.32 4.38 15.71
N LYS A 189 -4.13 3.39 16.10
CA LYS A 189 -5.23 3.60 17.04
C LYS A 189 -4.74 4.12 18.39
N ILE A 190 -3.63 3.58 18.90
CA ILE A 190 -3.02 4.06 20.15
C ILE A 190 -2.63 5.54 20.02
N LEU A 191 -1.98 5.92 18.92
CA LEU A 191 -1.60 7.32 18.66
C LEU A 191 -2.81 8.24 18.48
N GLU A 192 -3.87 7.79 17.82
CA GLU A 192 -5.12 8.54 17.71
C GLU A 192 -5.74 8.79 19.09
N ASP A 193 -5.78 7.77 19.95
CA ASP A 193 -6.31 7.88 21.31
C ASP A 193 -5.48 8.87 22.16
N GLU A 194 -4.15 8.83 22.07
CA GLU A 194 -3.25 9.80 22.73
C GLU A 194 -3.46 11.23 22.22
N CYS A 195 -3.55 11.41 20.91
CA CYS A 195 -3.81 12.72 20.30
C CYS A 195 -5.17 13.28 20.74
N LEU A 196 -6.22 12.45 20.83
CA LEU A 196 -7.54 12.85 21.31
C LEU A 196 -7.51 13.32 22.77
N VAL A 197 -6.73 12.68 23.63
CA VAL A 197 -6.56 13.12 25.02
C VAL A 197 -5.88 14.49 25.07
N LEU A 198 -4.80 14.69 24.31
CA LEU A 198 -4.11 15.99 24.25
C LEU A 198 -5.00 17.12 23.76
N GLN A 199 -5.78 16.88 22.69
CA GLN A 199 -6.72 17.87 22.16
C GLN A 199 -7.77 18.30 23.19
N LYS A 200 -8.28 17.36 24.00
CA LYS A 200 -9.23 17.67 25.08
C LYS A 200 -8.60 18.59 26.13
N ASN A 201 -7.35 18.32 26.52
CA ASN A 201 -6.65 19.12 27.52
C ASN A 201 -6.43 20.56 27.03
N VAL A 202 -6.01 20.75 25.77
CA VAL A 202 -5.84 22.09 25.17
C VAL A 202 -7.16 22.88 25.22
N ILE A 203 -8.29 22.25 24.89
CA ILE A 203 -9.60 22.91 24.90
C ILE A 203 -10.01 23.34 26.32
N ILE A 204 -9.69 22.55 27.35
CA ILE A 204 -9.96 22.90 28.74
C ILE A 204 -9.10 24.10 29.16
N ASP A 205 -7.80 24.06 28.88
CA ASP A 205 -6.86 25.14 29.25
C ASP A 205 -7.19 26.48 28.58
N THR A 206 -7.80 26.47 27.38
CA THR A 206 -8.22 27.70 26.68
C THR A 206 -9.53 28.32 27.18
N LYS A 207 -10.28 27.64 28.07
CA LYS A 207 -11.56 28.14 28.60
C LYS A 207 -11.45 28.89 29.93
N ASP A 208 -10.32 28.76 30.62
CA ASP A 208 -9.97 29.48 31.85
C ASP A 208 -9.21 30.78 31.54
#